data_AF-A0A157ZB04-F1
#
_entry.id   AF-A0A157ZB04-F1
#
_cell.length_a   1.000
_cell.length_b   1.000
_cell.length_c   1.000
_cell.angle_alpha   90.00
_cell.angle_beta   90.00
_cell.angle_gamma   90.00
#
_symmetry.space_group_name_H-M   'P 1'
#
loop_
_entity.id
_entity.type
_entity.pdbx_description
1 polymer ?
#
loop_
_entity_poly.entity_id
_entity_poly.type
_entity_poly.pdbx_seq_one_letter_code
_entity_poly.pdbx_strand_id
1 'polypeptide(L)'
;MHHHDNAFLHTDMTFPVSGDLRAQTELLTFLVISHLATKFATGGWMSTENTVESSAYWSKAMQRDEDLVARVMLTSRALLIAKVIEAETGLTLSGSALASIFDSNLRLDFASATTREIYKRCEKYLLAVQ
;
A
#
# COMPACT_ATOMS: atom_id res chain seq x y z
N MET A 1 54.09 7.42 3.07
CA MET A 1 53.59 6.82 1.82
C MET A 1 52.86 5.54 2.20
N HIS A 2 51.59 5.44 1.81
CA HIS A 2 50.62 4.35 2.03
C HIS A 2 49.95 4.23 3.41
N HIS A 3 48.91 5.04 3.62
CA HIS A 3 47.70 4.62 4.33
C HIS A 3 46.91 3.66 3.43
N HIS A 4 46.60 2.45 3.93
CA HIS A 4 45.58 1.59 3.34
C HIS A 4 44.25 1.94 4.00
N ASP A 5 43.46 2.76 3.31
CA ASP A 5 42.07 3.02 3.66
C ASP A 5 41.23 1.79 3.32
N ASN A 6 40.70 1.20 4.39
CA ASN A 6 39.78 0.07 4.34
C ASN A 6 38.39 0.62 4.00
N ALA A 7 38.09 0.73 2.71
CA ALA A 7 36.76 1.09 2.23
C ALA A 7 35.79 -0.07 2.48
N PHE A 8 35.26 -0.15 3.69
CA PHE A 8 33.99 -0.83 3.94
C PHE A 8 32.93 -0.11 3.12
N LEU A 9 32.53 -0.75 2.01
CA LEU A 9 31.33 -0.39 1.28
C LEU A 9 30.15 -0.53 2.24
N HIS A 10 29.74 0.58 2.85
CA HIS A 10 28.39 0.75 3.37
C HIS A 10 27.49 0.74 2.13
N THR A 11 27.05 -0.45 1.74
CA THR A 11 25.97 -0.58 0.76
C THR A 11 24.72 -0.06 1.45
N ASP A 12 24.54 1.26 1.44
CA ASP A 12 23.21 1.83 1.56
C ASP A 12 22.41 1.17 0.44
N MET A 13 21.53 0.25 0.84
CA MET A 13 20.49 -0.33 0.00
C MET A 13 19.44 0.75 -0.29
N THR A 14 19.87 1.87 -0.86
CA THR A 14 19.00 2.80 -1.56
C THR A 14 18.64 2.12 -2.86
N PHE A 15 17.71 1.18 -2.79
CA PHE A 15 17.00 0.73 -3.98
C PHE A 15 16.30 1.97 -4.54
N PRO A 16 16.60 2.39 -5.78
CA PRO A 16 15.85 3.46 -6.39
C PRO A 16 14.42 2.94 -6.56
N VAL A 17 13.51 3.42 -5.70
CA VAL A 17 12.07 3.28 -5.89
C VAL A 17 11.68 4.24 -7.02
N SER A 18 12.31 4.12 -8.19
CA SER A 18 11.87 4.74 -9.43
C SER A 18 10.91 3.78 -10.14
N GLY A 19 9.99 3.17 -9.38
CA GLY A 19 8.86 2.43 -9.90
C GLY A 19 7.69 3.37 -10.07
N ASP A 20 6.82 3.10 -11.04
CA ASP A 20 5.58 3.83 -11.34
C ASP A 20 4.84 4.27 -10.05
N LEU A 21 4.97 5.55 -9.66
CA LEU A 21 4.37 6.10 -8.43
C LEU A 21 2.86 5.88 -8.40
N ARG A 22 2.20 5.94 -9.57
CA ARG A 22 0.77 5.64 -9.69
C ARG A 22 0.50 4.18 -9.30
N ALA A 23 1.25 3.23 -9.85
CA ALA A 23 1.10 1.82 -9.50
C ALA A 23 1.32 1.54 -8.01
N GLN A 24 2.35 2.16 -7.44
CA GLN A 24 2.65 2.03 -6.02
C GLN A 24 1.53 2.62 -5.16
N THR A 25 0.99 3.77 -5.57
CA THR A 25 -0.15 4.40 -4.90
C THR A 25 -1.40 3.54 -5.02
N GLU A 26 -1.69 2.97 -6.19
CA GLU A 26 -2.82 2.07 -6.41
C GLU A 26 -2.72 0.80 -5.56
N LEU A 27 -1.54 0.15 -5.52
CA LEU A 27 -1.29 -1.02 -4.67
C LEU A 27 -1.45 -0.67 -3.18
N LEU A 28 -0.86 0.44 -2.75
CA LEU A 28 -0.96 0.88 -1.35
C LEU A 28 -2.41 1.18 -0.97
N THR A 29 -3.15 1.85 -1.85
CA THR A 29 -4.58 2.17 -1.68
C THR A 29 -5.40 0.88 -1.56
N PHE A 30 -5.14 -0.09 -2.43
CA PHE A 30 -5.78 -1.40 -2.37
C PHE A 30 -5.55 -2.10 -1.04
N LEU A 31 -4.30 -2.15 -0.56
CA LEU A 31 -3.97 -2.82 0.71
C LEU A 31 -4.57 -2.09 1.92
N VAL A 32 -4.52 -0.75 1.94
CA VAL A 32 -5.14 0.07 2.99
C VAL A 32 -6.64 -0.19 3.07
N ILE A 33 -7.32 -0.23 1.93
CA ILE A 33 -8.76 -0.53 1.84
C ILE A 33 -9.03 -1.94 2.35
N SER A 34 -8.23 -2.94 1.95
CA SER A 34 -8.40 -4.32 2.42
C SER A 34 -8.24 -4.44 3.94
N HIS A 35 -7.32 -3.68 4.54
CA HIS A 35 -7.18 -3.59 6.00
C HIS A 35 -8.43 -3.00 6.65
N LEU A 36 -8.94 -1.88 6.14
CA LEU A 36 -10.16 -1.23 6.65
C LEU A 36 -11.39 -2.13 6.47
N ALA A 37 -11.50 -2.83 5.34
CA ALA A 37 -12.58 -3.78 5.06
C ALA A 37 -12.57 -4.94 6.06
N THR A 38 -11.39 -5.50 6.32
CA THR A 38 -11.22 -6.59 7.31
C THR A 38 -11.55 -6.11 8.71
N LYS A 39 -11.13 -4.89 9.06
CA LYS A 39 -11.44 -4.25 10.35
C LYS A 39 -12.93 -4.07 10.55
N PHE A 40 -13.63 -3.62 9.52
CA PHE A 40 -15.08 -3.52 9.54
C PHE A 40 -15.76 -4.89 9.68
N ALA A 41 -15.34 -5.89 8.89
CA ALA A 41 -16.00 -7.19 8.85
C ALA A 41 -15.75 -8.07 10.09
N THR A 42 -14.56 -7.97 10.68
CA THR A 42 -14.11 -8.92 11.73
C THR A 42 -13.82 -8.25 13.08
N GLY A 43 -13.75 -6.92 13.11
CA GLY A 43 -13.23 -6.17 14.27
C GLY A 43 -11.70 -6.21 14.42
N GLY A 44 -10.99 -7.01 13.61
CA GLY A 44 -9.54 -7.15 13.59
C GLY A 44 -8.89 -6.67 12.29
N TRP A 45 -7.59 -6.42 12.32
CA TRP A 45 -6.82 -6.09 11.12
C TRP A 45 -6.41 -7.37 10.37
N MET A 46 -6.16 -7.27 9.06
CA MET A 46 -5.55 -8.39 8.32
C MET A 46 -4.22 -8.82 8.96
N SER A 47 -3.97 -10.13 8.96
CA SER A 47 -2.66 -10.67 9.30
C SER A 47 -1.64 -10.34 8.21
N THR A 48 -0.36 -10.50 8.54
CA THR A 48 0.74 -10.29 7.58
C THR A 48 0.60 -11.23 6.38
N GLU A 49 0.23 -12.48 6.58
CA GLU A 49 0.01 -13.47 5.51
C GLU A 49 -1.09 -12.97 4.55
N ASN A 50 -2.24 -12.55 5.09
CA ASN A 50 -3.34 -12.04 4.27
C ASN A 50 -2.95 -10.77 3.51
N THR A 51 -2.12 -9.89 4.09
CA THR A 51 -1.62 -8.68 3.41
C THR A 51 -0.69 -9.05 2.26
N VAL A 52 0.21 -10.01 2.45
CA VAL A 52 1.10 -10.53 1.40
C VAL A 52 0.29 -11.18 0.28
N GLU A 53 -0.66 -12.06 0.62
CA GLU A 53 -1.54 -12.71 -0.36
C GLU A 53 -2.36 -11.70 -1.16
N SER A 54 -2.91 -10.67 -0.50
CA SER A 54 -3.65 -9.59 -1.16
C SER A 54 -2.76 -8.79 -2.11
N SER A 55 -1.51 -8.54 -1.74
CA SER A 55 -0.55 -7.86 -2.63
C SER A 55 -0.21 -8.69 -3.87
N ALA A 56 -0.05 -10.02 -3.71
CA ALA A 56 0.20 -10.93 -4.81
C ALA A 56 -1.03 -11.04 -5.73
N TYR A 57 -2.23 -11.10 -5.15
CA TYR A 57 -3.49 -11.09 -5.88
C TYR A 57 -3.64 -9.83 -6.75
N TRP A 58 -3.45 -8.64 -6.17
CA TRP A 58 -3.50 -7.38 -6.91
C TRP A 58 -2.47 -7.33 -8.04
N SER A 59 -1.23 -7.73 -7.74
CA SER A 59 -0.13 -7.77 -8.72
C SER A 59 -0.48 -8.61 -9.94
N LYS A 60 -1.04 -9.81 -9.70
CA LYS A 60 -1.51 -10.70 -10.76
C LYS A 60 -2.68 -10.09 -11.55
N ALA A 61 -3.65 -9.49 -10.85
CA ALA A 61 -4.82 -8.87 -11.47
C ALA A 61 -4.44 -7.67 -12.37
N MET A 62 -3.42 -6.91 -11.99
CA MET A 62 -2.91 -5.76 -12.75
C MET A 62 -1.82 -6.13 -13.76
N GLN A 63 -1.41 -7.40 -13.83
CA GLN A 63 -0.30 -7.90 -14.67
C GLN A 63 1.03 -7.16 -14.40
N ARG A 64 1.35 -6.92 -13.12
CA ARG A 64 2.49 -6.08 -12.67
C ARG A 64 3.40 -6.80 -11.67
N ASP A 65 4.05 -7.89 -12.08
CA ASP A 65 4.84 -8.73 -11.17
C ASP A 65 6.31 -8.29 -10.99
N GLU A 66 6.73 -7.21 -11.63
CA GLU A 66 8.13 -6.93 -11.92
C GLU A 66 8.92 -6.35 -10.72
N ASP A 67 8.25 -5.66 -9.79
CA ASP A 67 8.90 -5.00 -8.65
C ASP A 67 8.49 -5.62 -7.30
N LEU A 68 9.13 -6.74 -6.96
CA LEU A 68 8.92 -7.44 -5.70
C LEU A 68 9.36 -6.60 -4.47
N VAL A 69 10.45 -5.83 -4.59
CA VAL A 69 10.99 -5.05 -3.47
C VAL A 69 10.04 -3.92 -3.10
N ALA A 70 9.58 -3.12 -4.07
CA ALA A 70 8.60 -2.07 -3.81
C ALA A 70 7.30 -2.65 -3.23
N ARG A 71 6.83 -3.78 -3.76
CA ARG A 71 5.65 -4.47 -3.24
C ARG A 71 5.80 -4.88 -1.78
N VAL A 72 6.92 -5.48 -1.39
CA VAL A 72 7.19 -5.83 0.03
C VAL A 72 7.22 -4.59 0.92
N MET A 73 7.89 -3.52 0.47
CA MET A 73 7.95 -2.25 1.20
C MET A 73 6.56 -1.66 1.43
N LEU A 74 5.71 -1.62 0.40
CA LEU A 74 4.34 -1.10 0.49
C LEU A 74 3.47 -1.96 1.41
N THR A 75 3.54 -3.29 1.26
CA THR A 75 2.83 -4.26 2.12
C THR A 75 3.19 -4.06 3.60
N SER A 76 4.46 -3.82 3.93
CA SER A 76 4.89 -3.60 5.31
C SER A 76 4.32 -2.32 5.96
N ARG A 77 3.96 -1.32 5.15
CA ARG A 77 3.49 0.00 5.62
C ARG A 77 1.97 0.15 5.59
N ALA A 78 1.26 -0.69 4.82
CA ALA A 78 -0.18 -0.56 4.59
C ALA A 78 -1.01 -0.52 5.88
N LEU A 79 -0.74 -1.39 6.85
CA LEU A 79 -1.47 -1.43 8.11
C LEU A 79 -1.30 -0.14 8.92
N LEU A 80 -0.08 0.41 8.97
CA LEU A 80 0.19 1.65 9.71
C LEU A 80 -0.64 2.79 9.13
N ILE A 81 -0.66 2.91 7.81
CA ILE A 81 -1.41 3.95 7.10
C ILE A 81 -2.92 3.75 7.30
N ALA A 82 -3.42 2.52 7.22
CA ALA A 82 -4.82 2.22 7.48
C ALA A 82 -5.26 2.68 8.88
N LYS A 83 -4.44 2.45 9.91
CA LYS A 83 -4.69 2.92 11.28
C LYS A 83 -4.70 4.44 11.39
N VAL A 84 -3.78 5.12 10.72
CA VAL A 84 -3.74 6.59 10.68
C VAL A 84 -5.02 7.13 10.04
N ILE A 85 -5.43 6.58 8.89
CA ILE A 85 -6.65 6.99 8.21
C ILE A 85 -7.88 6.75 9.09
N GLU A 86 -8.02 5.57 9.70
CA GLU A 86 -9.12 5.27 10.61
C GLU A 86 -9.19 6.30 11.76
N ALA A 87 -8.05 6.60 12.38
CA ALA A 87 -7.96 7.54 13.50
C ALA A 87 -8.26 9.00 13.12
N GLU A 88 -7.77 9.47 11.96
CA GLU A 88 -7.94 10.87 11.52
C GLU A 88 -9.33 11.18 11.00
N THR A 89 -9.97 10.20 10.36
CA THR A 89 -11.21 10.43 9.62
C THR A 89 -12.44 9.86 10.33
N GLY A 90 -12.24 8.96 11.30
CA GLY A 90 -13.32 8.15 11.84
C GLY A 90 -14.01 7.31 10.75
N LEU A 91 -13.36 7.05 9.60
CA LEU A 91 -13.88 6.18 8.55
C LEU A 91 -14.00 4.75 9.07
N THR A 92 -15.12 4.46 9.73
CA THR A 92 -15.70 3.13 9.71
C THR A 92 -16.32 2.96 8.34
N LEU A 93 -15.66 2.19 7.47
CA LEU A 93 -16.25 1.82 6.20
C LEU A 93 -17.63 1.19 6.47
N SER A 94 -18.71 1.77 5.97
CA SER A 94 -20.02 1.10 6.00
C SER A 94 -20.06 0.02 4.92
N GLY A 95 -20.99 -0.94 5.03
CA GLY A 95 -21.19 -1.94 3.98
C GLY A 95 -21.45 -1.32 2.59
N SER A 96 -22.16 -0.20 2.53
CA SER A 96 -22.38 0.55 1.28
C SER A 96 -21.13 1.27 0.76
N ALA A 97 -20.28 1.79 1.66
CA ALA A 97 -19.00 2.36 1.27
C ALA A 97 -18.08 1.28 0.67
N LEU A 98 -18.00 0.10 1.30
CA LEU A 98 -17.24 -1.04 0.79
C LEU A 98 -17.70 -1.51 -0.59
N ALA A 99 -19.00 -1.63 -0.79
CA ALA A 99 -19.57 -2.04 -2.07
C ALA A 99 -19.25 -1.06 -3.21
N SER A 100 -18.97 0.21 -2.89
CA SER A 100 -18.60 1.23 -3.87
C SER A 100 -17.09 1.34 -4.15
N ILE A 101 -16.25 0.65 -3.36
CA ILE A 101 -14.79 0.83 -3.45
C ILE A 101 -14.18 -0.04 -4.54
N PHE A 102 -14.80 -1.18 -4.84
CA PHE A 102 -14.34 -2.10 -5.86
C PHE A 102 -15.30 -2.12 -7.05
N ASP A 103 -14.74 -2.12 -8.26
CA ASP A 103 -15.50 -2.42 -9.48
C ASP A 103 -15.86 -3.92 -9.56
N SER A 104 -16.60 -4.31 -10.60
CA SER A 104 -17.00 -5.70 -10.81
C SER A 104 -15.84 -6.69 -10.97
N ASN A 105 -14.61 -6.20 -11.17
CA ASN A 105 -13.39 -6.98 -11.34
C ASN A 105 -12.47 -6.88 -10.10
N LEU A 106 -12.98 -6.40 -8.97
CA LEU A 106 -12.22 -6.18 -7.72
C LEU A 106 -11.06 -5.17 -7.88
N ARG A 107 -11.14 -4.29 -8.88
CA ARG A 107 -10.22 -3.15 -9.03
C ARG A 107 -10.77 -1.97 -8.25
N LEU A 108 -9.89 -1.04 -7.86
CA LEU A 108 -10.31 0.20 -7.23
C LEU A 108 -11.26 0.98 -8.14
N ASP A 109 -12.47 1.24 -7.67
CA ASP A 109 -13.42 2.12 -8.36
C ASP A 109 -13.14 3.57 -8.00
N PHE A 110 -12.50 4.28 -8.93
CA PHE A 110 -12.19 5.70 -8.78
C PHE A 110 -13.41 6.63 -8.98
N ALA A 111 -14.59 6.12 -9.35
CA ALA A 111 -15.83 6.88 -9.28
C ALA A 111 -16.27 7.12 -7.82
N SER A 112 -15.86 6.26 -6.89
CA SER A 112 -16.09 6.44 -5.46
C SER A 112 -15.24 7.57 -4.85
N ALA A 113 -15.90 8.50 -4.16
CA ALA A 113 -15.23 9.57 -3.44
C ALA A 113 -14.30 9.02 -2.35
N THR A 114 -14.71 7.94 -1.68
CA THR A 114 -13.91 7.27 -0.65
C THR A 114 -12.62 6.70 -1.23
N THR A 115 -12.69 6.02 -2.38
CA THR A 115 -11.50 5.49 -3.07
C THR A 115 -10.52 6.61 -3.41
N ARG A 116 -11.00 7.72 -4.00
CA ARG A 116 -10.14 8.87 -4.35
C ARG A 116 -9.51 9.51 -3.13
N GLU A 117 -10.24 9.59 -2.02
CA GLU A 117 -9.79 10.23 -0.80
C GLU A 117 -8.75 9.40 -0.05
N ILE A 118 -8.87 8.07 -0.07
CA ILE A 118 -7.83 7.16 0.44
C ILE A 118 -6.60 7.18 -0.49
N TYR A 119 -6.82 7.18 -1.81
CA TYR A 119 -5.74 7.27 -2.79
C TYR A 119 -4.86 8.51 -2.58
N LYS A 120 -5.47 9.69 -2.43
CA LYS A 120 -4.74 10.95 -2.17
C LYS A 120 -3.90 10.89 -0.89
N ARG A 121 -4.38 10.22 0.16
CA ARG A 121 -3.58 10.04 1.39
C ARG A 121 -2.41 9.10 1.17
N CYS A 122 -2.61 8.02 0.44
CA CYS A 122 -1.54 7.08 0.07
C CYS A 122 -0.48 7.78 -0.79
N GLU A 123 -0.89 8.58 -1.76
CA GLU A 123 0.00 9.37 -2.62
C GLU A 123 0.83 10.36 -1.80
N LYS A 124 0.17 11.13 -0.91
CA LYS A 124 0.86 12.06 -0.01
C LYS A 124 1.87 11.36 0.89
N TYR A 125 1.53 10.16 1.38
CA TYR A 125 2.45 9.37 2.20
C TYR A 125 3.68 8.93 1.40
N LEU A 126 3.50 8.45 0.18
CA LEU A 126 4.63 8.04 -0.66
C LEU A 126 5.55 9.21 -1.03
N LEU A 127 4.97 10.37 -1.35
CA LEU A 127 5.72 11.59 -1.65
C LEU A 127 6.48 12.15 -0.44
N ALA A 128 6.03 11.87 0.79
CA ALA A 128 6.68 12.35 2.01
C ALA A 128 7.84 11.46 2.49
N VAL A 129 7.98 10.25 1.92
CA VAL A 129 9.01 9.27 2.30
C VAL A 129 10.07 9.08 1.21
N GLN A 130 9.96 9.82 0.09
CA GLN A 130 11.03 9.99 -0.90
C GLN A 130 12.00 11.10 -0.46
#